data_AF-A0A921B970-F1
#
_entry.id   AF-A0A921B970-F1
#
_cell.length_a   1.000
_cell.length_b   1.000
_cell.length_c   1.000
_cell.angle_alpha   90.00
_cell.angle_beta   90.00
_cell.angle_gamma   90.00
#
_symmetry.space_group_name_H-M   'P 1'
#
loop_
_entity.id
_entity.type
_entity.pdbx_description
1 polymer ?
#
loop_
_entity_poly.entity_id
_entity_poly.type
_entity_poly.pdbx_seq_one_letter_code
_entity_poly.pdbx_strand_id
1 'polypeptide(L)' 'MRFGTSEGMILAAGDDDIGIFVISPDAGAKPGMQVR' A
#
# COMPACT_ATOMS: atom_id res chain seq x y z
N MET A 1 -20.58 -7.55 -8.89
CA MET A 1 -19.43 -6.65 -8.66
C MET A 1 -19.90 -5.54 -7.72
N ARG A 2 -19.26 -5.35 -6.56
CA ARG A 2 -19.56 -4.20 -5.70
C ARG A 2 -18.81 -3.00 -6.30
N PHE A 3 -19.55 -2.10 -6.93
CA PHE A 3 -18.98 -0.86 -7.43
C PHE A 3 -18.81 0.08 -6.25
N GLY A 4 -17.55 0.31 -5.86
CA GLY A 4 -17.16 1.34 -4.89
C GLY A 4 -16.18 2.28 -5.57
N THR A 5 -16.24 3.56 -5.23
CA THR A 5 -15.24 4.55 -5.66
C THR A 5 -13.94 4.29 -4.88
N SER A 6 -12.81 4.22 -5.57
CA SER A 6 -11.50 4.12 -4.90
C SER A 6 -11.06 5.51 -4.43
N GLU A 7 -10.82 5.65 -3.12
CA GLU A 7 -10.43 6.92 -2.49
C GLU A 7 -8.92 6.99 -2.17
N GLY A 8 -8.14 6.00 -2.62
CA GLY A 8 -6.70 5.95 -2.32
C GLY A 8 -5.92 4.97 -3.18
N MET A 9 -4.60 4.98 -2.97
CA MET A 9 -3.62 4.11 -3.60
C MET A 9 -2.71 3.54 -2.51
N ILE A 10 -2.35 2.26 -2.62
CA ILE A 10 -1.45 1.57 -1.68
C ILE A 10 -0.11 1.35 -2.38
N LEU A 11 0.99 1.49 -1.65
CA LEU A 11 2.33 1.16 -2.14
C LEU A 11 2.62 -0.33 -1.96
N ALA A 12 3.15 -0.94 -3.01
CA ALA A 12 3.56 -2.33 -3.03
C ALA A 12 4.85 -2.47 -3.85
N ALA A 13 5.64 -3.48 -3.54
CA ALA A 13 6.80 -3.88 -4.32
C ALA A 13 6.51 -5.21 -5.02
N GLY A 14 7.10 -5.44 -6.18
CA GLY A 14 6.93 -6.69 -6.90
C GLY A 14 7.69 -6.73 -8.20
N ASP A 15 7.73 -7.91 -8.80
CA ASP A 15 8.23 -8.15 -10.14
C ASP A 15 7.28 -9.08 -10.90
N ASP A 16 7.58 -9.34 -12.17
CA ASP A 16 6.70 -10.11 -13.05
C ASP A 16 6.66 -11.61 -12.68
N ASP A 17 7.68 -12.14 -11.99
CA ASP A 17 7.83 -13.57 -11.70
C ASP A 17 7.36 -13.96 -10.29
N ILE A 18 7.48 -13.06 -9.30
CA ILE A 18 7.26 -13.32 -7.87
C ILE A 18 5.96 -12.65 -7.38
N GLY A 19 5.42 -11.68 -8.12
CA GLY A 19 4.15 -11.01 -7.81
C GLY A 19 4.27 -9.82 -6.86
N ILE A 20 3.15 -9.42 -6.25
CA ILE A 20 3.01 -8.16 -5.50
C ILE A 20 3.05 -8.39 -3.98
N PHE A 21 3.87 -7.60 -3.29
CA PHE A 21 4.05 -7.57 -1.84
C PHE A 21 3.66 -6.20 -1.28
N VAL A 22 2.69 -6.17 -0.37
CA VAL A 22 2.25 -4.94 0.29
C VAL A 22 3.31 -4.45 1.26
N ILE A 23 3.69 -3.18 1.14
CA ILE A 23 4.68 -2.57 2.03
C ILE A 23 4.00 -2.20 3.34
N SER A 24 4.62 -2.57 4.46
CA SER A 24 4.15 -2.21 5.80
C SER A 24 4.98 -1.04 6.35
N PRO A 25 4.37 -0.15 7.13
CA PRO A 25 5.10 0.92 7.78
C PRO A 25 6.03 0.37 8.88
N ASP A 26 7.10 1.12 9.17
CA ASP A 26 8.00 0.80 10.26
C ASP A 26 7.31 0.88 11.63
N ALA A 27 7.87 0.16 12.60
CA ALA A 27 7.36 0.15 13.96
C ALA A 27 7.30 1.57 14.55
N GLY A 28 6.13 1.95 15.05
CA GLY A 28 5.90 3.27 15.66
C GLY A 28 5.38 4.34 14.70
N ALA A 29 5.24 4.03 13.40
CA ALA A 29 4.52 4.89 12.47
C ALA A 29 3.06 5.10 12.91
N LYS A 30 2.53 6.30 12.70
CA LYS A 30 1.16 6.69 13.06
C LYS A 30 0.39 7.12 11.81
N PRO A 31 -0.95 6.96 11.79
CA PRO A 31 -1.78 7.45 10.69
C PRO A 31 -1.54 8.93 10.39
N GLY A 32 -1.44 9.27 9.10
CA GLY A 32 -1.20 10.65 8.64
C GLY A 32 0.26 11.09 8.62
N MET A 33 1.19 10.26 9.09
CA MET A 33 2.62 10.54 8.91
C MET A 33 2.99 10.53 7.42
N GLN A 34 3.77 11.53 6.99
CA GLN A 34 4.22 11.65 5.61
C GLN A 34 5.38 10.69 5.34
N VAL A 35 5.29 9.92 4.26
CA VAL A 35 6.38 9.08 3.73
C VAL A 35 7.45 9.99 3.11
N ARG A 36 8.72 9.70 3.34
CA ARG A 36 9.86 10.42 2.75
C ARG A 36 10.74 9.48 1.95
#